data_AF-A0A6G6CV98-F1
#
_entry.id   AF-A0A6G6CV98-F1
#
_cell.length_a   1.000
_cell.length_b   1.000
_cell.length_c   1.000
_cell.angle_alpha   90.00
_cell.angle_beta   90.00
_cell.angle_gamma   90.00
#
_symmetry.space_group_name_H-M   'P 1'
#
loop_
_entity.id
_entity.type
_entity.pdbx_description
1 polymer ?
#
loop_
_entity_poly.entity_id
_entity_poly.type
_entity_poly.pdbx_seq_one_letter_code
_entity_poly.pdbx_strand_id
1 'polypeptide(L)' 'DGIAKQQVNGKEVTAHIYEYTSQMSIEIKKGIVQVKKGTTPIQLLFCLKEKNQKKINSHRWFFQAFGTVL' A
#
# COMPACT_ATOMS: atom_id res chain seq x y z
N ASP A 1 -15.89 6.05 16.16
CA ASP A 1 -15.35 6.94 15.11
C ASP A 1 -14.14 6.31 14.43
N GLY A 2 -14.27 6.00 13.14
CA GLY A 2 -13.21 5.39 12.34
C GLY A 2 -12.22 6.43 11.79
N ILE A 3 -10.98 6.01 11.55
CA ILE A 3 -9.93 6.85 10.93
C ILE A 3 -10.31 7.22 9.48
N ALA A 4 -11.09 6.36 8.80
CA ALA A 4 -11.58 6.62 7.45
C ALA A 4 -12.69 7.68 7.43
N LYS A 5 -12.51 8.71 6.59
CA LYS A 5 -13.51 9.74 6.29
C LYS A 5 -13.96 9.63 4.84
N GLN A 6 -15.26 9.73 4.59
CA GLN A 6 -15.80 9.73 3.22
C GLN A 6 -15.58 11.07 2.51
N GLN A 7 -15.43 12.17 3.24
CA GLN A 7 -15.18 13.50 2.69
C GLN A 7 -14.13 14.29 3.50
N VAL A 8 -13.34 15.10 2.79
CA VAL A 8 -12.40 16.06 3.37
C VAL A 8 -12.61 17.41 2.66
N ASN A 9 -12.88 18.47 3.42
CA ASN A 9 -13.17 19.81 2.88
C ASN A 9 -14.27 19.83 1.80
N GLY A 10 -15.33 19.05 1.99
CA GLY A 10 -16.45 18.93 1.03
C GLY A 10 -16.11 18.18 -0.25
N LYS A 11 -14.92 17.58 -0.37
CA LYS A 11 -14.53 16.72 -1.50
C LYS A 11 -14.60 15.26 -1.07
N GLU A 12 -15.14 14.41 -1.95
CA GLU A 12 -15.15 12.96 -1.76
C GLU A 12 -13.72 12.41 -1.69
N VAL A 13 -13.49 11.51 -0.73
CA VAL A 13 -12.26 10.73 -0.68
C VAL A 13 -12.31 9.67 -1.77
N THR A 14 -11.23 9.56 -2.55
CA THR A 14 -11.12 8.59 -3.65
C THR A 14 -10.46 7.29 -3.20
N ALA A 15 -9.55 7.38 -2.22
CA ALA A 15 -8.87 6.25 -1.61
C ALA A 15 -8.34 6.60 -0.22
N HIS A 16 -8.15 5.57 0.59
CA HIS A 16 -7.48 5.60 1.88
C HIS A 16 -6.10 4.96 1.76
N ILE A 17 -5.09 5.67 2.23
CA ILE A 17 -3.72 5.16 2.30
C ILE A 17 -3.41 4.83 3.76
N TYR A 18 -2.91 3.62 3.98
CA TYR A 18 -2.43 3.15 5.25
C TYR A 18 -0.96 2.80 5.12
N GLU A 19 -0.16 3.29 6.05
CA GLU A 19 1.28 3.10 6.07
C GLU A 19 1.69 2.38 7.33
N TYR A 20 2.62 1.45 7.19
CA TYR A 20 3.19 0.72 8.31
C TYR A 20 4.63 0.35 8.03
N THR A 21 5.54 0.85 8.88
CA THR A 21 6.95 0.46 8.82
C THR A 21 7.14 -0.81 9.65
N SER A 22 7.49 -1.91 8.97
CA SER A 22 7.89 -3.16 9.61
C SER A 22 9.41 -3.28 9.66
N GLN A 23 9.96 -4.18 10.49
CA GLN A 23 11.41 -4.46 10.52
C GLN A 23 11.65 -5.92 10.18
N MET A 24 12.27 -6.17 9.03
CA MET A 24 12.47 -7.50 8.46
C MET A 24 13.91 -7.63 7.94
N SER A 25 14.35 -8.86 7.69
CA SER A 25 15.58 -9.13 6.93
C SER A 25 15.27 -10.16 5.86
N ILE A 26 15.84 -9.95 4.67
CA ILE A 26 15.69 -10.80 3.50
C ILE A 26 17.03 -11.50 3.25
N GLU A 27 17.02 -12.82 3.17
CA GLU A 27 18.20 -13.64 2.89
C GLU A 27 17.91 -14.59 1.72
N ILE A 28 18.86 -14.75 0.80
CA ILE A 28 18.77 -15.74 -0.28
C ILE A 28 19.70 -16.89 0.06
N LYS A 29 19.15 -18.08 0.31
CA LYS A 29 19.91 -19.29 0.62
C LYS A 29 19.54 -20.41 -0.34
N LYS A 30 20.51 -20.89 -1.13
CA LYS A 30 20.30 -21.93 -2.17
C LYS A 30 19.15 -21.59 -3.13
N GLY A 31 19.03 -20.32 -3.53
CA GLY A 31 17.96 -19.84 -4.42
C GLY A 31 16.60 -19.63 -3.76
N ILE A 32 16.47 -19.90 -2.46
CA ILE A 32 15.22 -19.66 -1.71
C ILE A 32 15.33 -18.31 -0.99
N VAL A 33 14.35 -17.43 -1.23
CA VAL A 33 14.18 -16.18 -0.50
C VAL A 33 13.55 -16.48 0.86
N GLN A 34 14.25 -16.14 1.93
CA GLN A 34 13.76 -16.22 3.31
C GLN A 34 13.53 -14.82 3.86
N VAL A 35 12.34 -14.60 4.40
CA VAL A 35 11.99 -13.34 5.07
C VAL A 35 11.81 -13.63 6.55
N LYS A 36 12.58 -12.96 7.41
CA LYS A 36 12.56 -13.11 8.87
C LYS A 36 12.47 -11.75 9.56
N LYS A 37 12.07 -11.73 10.83
CA LYS A 37 12.21 -10.51 11.65
C LYS A 37 13.69 -10.11 11.67
N GLY A 38 13.94 -8.82 11.54
CA GLY A 38 15.29 -8.29 11.42
C GLY A 38 15.30 -6.79 11.69
N THR A 39 16.42 -6.13 11.38
CA THR A 39 16.61 -4.70 11.69
C THR A 39 16.36 -3.79 10.50
N THR A 40 16.19 -4.33 9.28
CA THR A 40 15.98 -3.50 8.09
C THR A 40 14.54 -3.01 8.05
N PRO A 41 14.30 -1.69 8.02
CA PRO A 41 12.95 -1.16 7.90
C PRO A 41 12.38 -1.47 6.50
N ILE A 42 11.15 -1.98 6.45
CA ILE A 42 10.38 -2.18 5.23
C ILE A 42 9.08 -1.38 5.37
N GLN A 43 8.88 -0.44 4.44
CA GLN A 43 7.67 0.37 4.36
C GLN A 43 6.57 -0.41 3.63
N LEU A 44 5.47 -0.70 4.33
CA LEU A 44 4.26 -1.25 3.73
C LEU A 44 3.28 -0.11 3.45
N LEU A 45 2.83 -0.05 2.21
CA LEU A 45 1.80 0.89 1.74
C LEU A 45 0.57 0.08 1.32
N PHE A 46 -0.57 0.33 1.96
CA PHE A 46 -1.85 -0.24 1.58
C PHE A 46 -2.80 0.86 1.12
N CYS A 47 -3.21 0.81 -0.14
CA CYS A 47 -4.15 1.75 -0.72
C CYS A 47 -5.50 1.07 -0.96
N LEU A 48 -6.51 1.49 -0.20
CA LEU A 48 -7.89 1.04 -0.32
C LEU A 48 -8.72 2.07 -1.09
N LYS A 49 -9.29 1.67 -2.22
CA LYS A 49 -10.17 2.54 -3.01
C LYS A 49 -11.57 2.60 -2.39
N GLU A 50 -12.15 3.79 -2.30
CA GLU A 50 -13.46 3.99 -1.66
C GLU A 50 -14.59 3.30 -2.42
N LYS A 51 -14.52 3.34 -3.75
CA LYS A 51 -15.51 2.72 -4.65
C LYS A 51 -14.84 1.57 -5.41
N ASN A 52 -15.46 0.39 -5.38
CA ASN A 52 -15.03 -0.73 -6.21
C ASN A 52 -15.28 -0.41 -7.69
N GLN A 53 -14.21 -0.35 -8.50
CA GLN A 53 -14.28 0.04 -9.92
C GLN A 53 -13.84 -1.06 -10.88
N LYS A 54 -13.91 -2.33 -10.47
CA LYS A 54 -13.42 -3.52 -11.21
C LYS A 54 -11.89 -3.60 -11.30
N LYS A 55 -11.37 -4.84 -11.33
CA LYS A 55 -9.94 -5.16 -11.18
C LYS A 55 -9.01 -4.44 -12.17
N ILE A 56 -9.40 -4.32 -13.45
CA ILE A 56 -8.56 -3.69 -14.49
C ILE A 56 -8.31 -2.21 -14.19
N ASN A 57 -9.34 -1.51 -13.70
CA ASN A 57 -9.23 -0.10 -13.35
C ASN A 57 -8.42 0.09 -12.07
N SER A 58 -8.50 -0.86 -11.12
CA SER A 58 -7.69 -0.80 -9.91
C SER A 58 -6.19 -0.88 -10.21
N HIS A 59 -5.77 -1.74 -11.15
CA HIS A 59 -4.34 -1.84 -11.55
C HIS A 59 -3.87 -0.57 -12.26
N ARG A 60 -4.63 -0.09 -13.25
CA ARG A 60 -4.30 1.16 -13.96
C ARG A 60 -4.21 2.34 -12.99
N TRP A 61 -5.20 2.48 -12.11
CA TRP A 61 -5.25 3.55 -11.12
C TRP A 61 -4.04 3.48 -10.16
N PHE A 62 -3.68 2.28 -9.69
CA PHE A 62 -2.51 2.09 -8.82
C PHE A 62 -1.21 2.53 -9.51
N PHE A 63 -0.92 2.04 -10.72
CA PHE A 63 0.31 2.41 -11.43
C PHE A 63 0.34 3.89 -11.85
N GLN A 64 -0.81 4.49 -12.16
CA GLN A 64 -0.90 5.92 -12.44
C GLN A 64 -0.71 6.79 -11.19
N ALA A 65 -1.20 6.34 -10.03
CA ALA A 65 -1.12 7.10 -8.79
C ALA A 65 0.26 6.98 -8.11
N PHE A 66 0.87 5.78 -8.14
CA PHE A 66 2.09 5.49 -7.39
C PHE A 66 3.29 5.15 -8.25
N GLY A 67 3.12 4.71 -9.49
CA GLY A 67 4.21 4.18 -10.32
C GLY A 67 5.23 5.23 -10.78
N THR A 68 4.95 6.53 -10.64
CA THR A 68 5.94 7.59 -10.86
C THR A 68 6.77 7.91 -9.61
N VAL A 69 6.34 7.44 -8.44
CA VAL A 69 6.91 7.78 -7.13
C VAL A 69 7.59 6.58 -6.46
N LEU A 70 7.19 5.35 -6.84
CA LEU A 70 7.78 4.07 -6.43
C LEU A 70 8.65 3.49 -7.54
#